data_AF-D3ZTB0-F1
#
_entry.id   AF-D3ZTB0-F1
#
_cell.length_a   1.000
_cell.length_b   1.000
_cell.length_c   1.000
_cell.angle_alpha   90.00
_cell.angle_beta   90.00
_cell.angle_gamma   90.00
#
_symmetry.space_group_name_H-M   'P 1'
#
loop_
_entity.id
_entity.type
_entity.pdbx_description
1 polymer ?
#
loop_
_entity_poly.entity_id
_entity_poly.type
_entity_poly.pdbx_seq_one_letter_code
_entity_poly.pdbx_strand_id
1 'polypeptide(L)'
;MEHIRTPKILHSQISTIEKQATTATGCPLLIRCKNFQIVQLVIPQERDCHDVYVSLIRLARPVRYEELYCFSFNPKLDKEEREQGWLLVDLSEEYKRMGLPDNYWQLSDVNRDYRVCDSYPTELYVPRSATAHIIVGSSKFRSRRRFPALSYYCKESHASICRSSQPLSGFSARCLEDEQMLQAIRKANPRSDFIYVVDTRPKLNAMANRAAGKGYENEDNYSNIKFQFIGIENIHVMRNSLQKMLEVCELKSPSMSDFLWGLENSGWLRHIKAIMDAGIFIAKAVSEEGTSVLVHCSDGWDRTAQVCSVASLLLDPYYRTLKGFMVLIEKDWISFGHKFNHRYGNLDGDPKEISPVIDQFIECVWQLMEQFPCAFEFNERFLIHIQHHVYSCQFGNFLCNSQKERRELNENGKRVHSS
;
A
#
# COMPACT_ATOMS: atom_id res chain seq x y z
N MET A 1 -31.45 -27.65 10.17
CA MET A 1 -30.87 -27.04 11.39
C MET A 1 -29.77 -26.12 10.92
N GLU A 2 -30.07 -24.84 10.73
CA GLU A 2 -29.04 -23.82 10.50
C GLU A 2 -28.19 -23.77 11.75
N HIS A 3 -26.93 -24.19 11.65
CA HIS A 3 -25.95 -23.83 12.66
C HIS A 3 -25.91 -22.31 12.73
N ILE A 4 -26.46 -21.74 13.80
CA ILE A 4 -26.19 -20.36 14.20
C ILE A 4 -24.66 -20.29 14.34
N ARG A 5 -23.98 -19.85 13.28
CA ARG A 5 -22.54 -19.60 13.32
C ARG A 5 -22.38 -18.43 14.28
N THR A 6 -21.97 -18.73 15.50
CA THR A 6 -21.50 -17.70 16.42
C THR A 6 -20.40 -16.91 15.70
N PRO A 7 -20.51 -15.58 15.62
CA PRO A 7 -19.50 -14.77 14.97
C PRO A 7 -18.16 -14.98 15.68
N LYS A 8 -17.15 -15.44 14.94
CA LYS A 8 -15.78 -15.61 15.45
C LYS A 8 -15.02 -14.33 15.20
N ILE A 9 -14.47 -13.74 16.27
CA ILE A 9 -13.60 -12.56 16.19
C ILE A 9 -12.17 -13.04 16.44
N LEU A 10 -11.29 -12.87 15.45
CA LEU A 10 -9.86 -13.09 15.64
C LEU A 10 -9.30 -11.96 16.50
N HIS A 11 -8.41 -12.27 17.45
CA HIS A 11 -7.85 -11.24 18.34
C HIS A 11 -7.10 -10.14 17.56
N SER A 12 -6.47 -10.47 16.44
CA SER A 12 -5.82 -9.54 15.51
C SER A 12 -6.76 -8.51 14.87
N GLN A 13 -8.05 -8.83 14.79
CA GLN A 13 -9.09 -7.93 14.29
C GLN A 13 -9.57 -6.94 15.34
N ILE A 14 -9.24 -7.13 16.62
CA ILE A 14 -9.65 -6.21 17.67
C ILE A 14 -8.83 -4.91 17.53
N SER A 15 -9.54 -3.78 17.47
CA SER A 15 -8.96 -2.44 17.43
C SER A 15 -8.93 -1.84 18.83
N THR A 16 -10.09 -1.74 19.48
CA THR A 16 -10.22 -1.21 20.84
C THR A 16 -11.19 -2.04 21.66
N ILE A 17 -10.97 -2.05 22.97
CA ILE A 17 -11.82 -2.73 23.94
C ILE A 17 -12.11 -1.74 25.06
N GLU A 18 -13.39 -1.54 25.35
CA GLU A 18 -13.88 -0.62 26.36
C GLU A 18 -14.75 -1.38 27.36
N LYS A 19 -14.31 -1.44 28.62
CA LYS A 19 -15.11 -1.96 29.73
C LYS A 19 -15.97 -0.82 30.28
N GLN A 20 -17.29 -0.97 30.20
CA GLN A 20 -18.25 0.04 30.64
C GLN A 20 -18.66 -0.21 32.10
N ALA A 21 -19.34 0.78 32.70
CA ALA A 21 -19.86 0.67 34.06
C ALA A 21 -20.85 -0.50 34.18
N THR A 22 -20.76 -1.25 35.28
CA THR A 22 -21.65 -2.38 35.56
C THR A 22 -23.10 -1.90 35.70
N THR A 23 -24.01 -2.62 35.05
CA THR A 23 -25.44 -2.35 35.08
C THR A 23 -26.17 -3.48 35.84
N ALA A 24 -27.49 -3.33 36.04
CA ALA A 24 -28.33 -4.37 36.62
C ALA A 24 -28.32 -5.69 35.82
N THR A 25 -27.95 -5.66 34.54
CA THR A 25 -27.93 -6.83 33.66
C THR A 25 -26.55 -7.44 33.45
N GLY A 26 -25.49 -6.83 34.03
CA GLY A 26 -24.11 -7.32 33.97
C GLY A 26 -23.09 -6.23 33.64
N CYS A 27 -21.88 -6.64 33.31
CA CYS A 27 -20.76 -5.79 32.90
C CYS A 27 -20.66 -5.71 31.37
N PRO A 28 -20.95 -4.56 30.74
CA PRO A 28 -20.84 -4.42 29.30
C PRO A 28 -19.37 -4.27 28.86
N LEU A 29 -18.99 -5.03 27.84
CA LEU A 29 -17.68 -4.98 27.19
C LEU A 29 -17.88 -4.68 25.71
N LEU A 30 -17.44 -3.50 25.27
CA LEU A 30 -17.56 -3.03 23.90
C LEU A 30 -16.25 -3.30 23.15
N ILE A 31 -16.33 -4.10 22.10
CA ILE A 31 -15.20 -4.49 21.25
C ILE A 31 -15.41 -3.84 19.88
N ARG A 32 -14.50 -2.96 19.49
CA ARG A 32 -14.45 -2.40 18.13
C ARG A 32 -13.39 -3.13 17.33
N CYS A 33 -13.76 -3.60 16.15
CA CYS A 33 -12.88 -4.35 15.28
C CYS A 33 -12.34 -3.47 14.14
N LYS A 34 -11.18 -3.83 13.59
CA LYS A 34 -10.51 -3.14 12.48
C LYS A 34 -11.29 -3.21 11.16
N ASN A 35 -12.21 -4.17 11.05
CA ASN A 35 -13.20 -4.29 9.96
C ASN A 35 -14.52 -3.53 10.23
N PHE A 36 -14.50 -2.56 11.15
CA PHE A 36 -15.63 -1.69 11.51
C PHE A 36 -16.80 -2.39 12.22
N GLN A 37 -16.67 -3.68 12.54
CA GLN A 37 -17.67 -4.37 13.36
C GLN A 37 -17.56 -3.95 14.82
N ILE A 38 -18.71 -3.68 15.43
CA ILE A 38 -18.84 -3.35 16.85
C ILE A 38 -19.61 -4.47 17.52
N VAL A 39 -19.01 -5.07 18.55
CA VAL A 39 -19.59 -6.17 19.31
C VAL A 39 -19.68 -5.76 20.77
N GLN A 40 -20.89 -5.78 21.31
CA GLN A 40 -21.14 -5.54 22.73
C GLN A 40 -21.48 -6.86 23.41
N LEU A 41 -20.63 -7.27 24.33
CA LEU A 41 -20.88 -8.41 25.21
C LEU A 41 -21.40 -7.90 26.55
N VAL A 42 -22.32 -8.62 27.18
CA VAL A 42 -22.76 -8.35 28.55
C VAL A 42 -22.39 -9.56 29.39
N ILE A 43 -21.35 -9.41 30.22
CA ILE A 43 -20.82 -10.50 31.04
C ILE A 43 -21.46 -10.40 32.44
N PRO A 44 -22.14 -11.45 32.94
CA PRO A 44 -22.92 -11.34 34.18
C PRO A 44 -22.13 -10.90 35.41
N GLN A 45 -20.90 -11.40 35.58
CA GLN A 45 -20.06 -11.09 36.74
C GLN A 45 -18.96 -10.09 36.36
N GLU A 46 -18.75 -9.10 37.23
CA GLU A 46 -17.74 -8.06 37.04
C GLU A 46 -16.30 -8.62 37.02
N ARG A 47 -16.05 -9.64 37.86
CA ARG A 47 -14.77 -10.36 37.92
C ARG A 47 -14.45 -11.04 36.59
N ASP A 48 -15.38 -11.86 36.08
CA ASP A 48 -15.21 -12.54 34.78
C ASP A 48 -15.02 -11.54 33.65
N CYS A 49 -15.77 -10.43 33.68
CA CYS A 49 -15.65 -9.33 32.72
C CYS A 49 -14.25 -8.71 32.73
N HIS A 50 -13.66 -8.54 33.93
CA HIS A 50 -12.31 -8.04 34.07
C HIS A 50 -11.26 -9.01 33.52
N ASP A 51 -11.39 -10.30 33.84
CA ASP A 51 -10.45 -11.33 33.37
C ASP A 51 -10.47 -11.47 31.83
N VAL A 52 -11.67 -11.41 31.23
CA VAL A 52 -11.85 -11.37 29.77
C VAL A 52 -11.24 -10.10 29.18
N TYR A 53 -11.51 -8.93 29.77
CA TYR A 53 -10.96 -7.65 29.31
C TYR A 53 -9.43 -7.66 29.27
N VAL A 54 -8.77 -8.06 30.37
CA VAL A 54 -7.31 -8.12 30.47
C VAL A 54 -6.73 -9.10 29.45
N SER A 55 -7.35 -10.27 29.29
CA SER A 55 -6.93 -11.28 28.32
C SER A 55 -7.02 -10.79 26.88
N LEU A 56 -8.14 -10.14 26.52
CA LEU A 56 -8.33 -9.60 25.17
C LEU A 56 -7.37 -8.44 24.86
N ILE A 57 -7.09 -7.55 25.83
CA ILE A 57 -6.12 -6.46 25.66
C ILE A 57 -4.73 -7.00 25.33
N ARG A 58 -4.29 -8.06 26.02
CA ARG A 58 -3.04 -8.75 25.69
C ARG A 58 -3.14 -9.34 24.28
N LEU A 59 -4.11 -10.21 24.04
CA LEU A 59 -4.18 -11.02 22.82
C LEU A 59 -4.35 -10.17 21.55
N ALA A 60 -4.94 -8.98 21.64
CA ALA A 60 -5.08 -8.03 20.55
C ALA A 60 -3.78 -7.26 20.23
N ARG A 61 -2.76 -7.32 21.10
CA ARG A 61 -1.48 -6.60 20.95
C ARG A 61 -0.28 -7.55 21.02
N PRO A 62 -0.12 -8.44 20.02
CA PRO A 62 1.04 -9.31 19.94
C PRO A 62 2.32 -8.48 19.76
N VAL A 63 3.40 -8.88 20.44
CA VAL A 63 4.69 -8.16 20.39
C VAL A 63 5.66 -8.81 19.39
N ARG A 64 5.44 -10.09 19.08
CA ARG A 64 6.29 -10.88 18.18
C ARG A 64 5.47 -11.48 17.05
N TYR A 65 6.06 -11.64 15.87
CA TYR A 65 5.39 -12.25 14.73
C TYR A 65 4.86 -13.65 15.04
N GLU A 66 5.62 -14.46 15.78
CA GLU A 66 5.22 -15.84 16.14
C GLU A 66 3.91 -15.93 16.93
N GLU A 67 3.47 -14.83 17.54
CA GLU A 67 2.20 -14.77 18.27
C GLU A 67 1.00 -14.50 17.34
N LEU A 68 1.24 -14.16 16.09
CA LEU A 68 0.18 -13.93 15.10
C LEU A 68 -0.49 -15.24 14.69
N TYR A 69 -1.78 -15.13 14.37
CA TYR A 69 -2.62 -16.28 14.07
C TYR A 69 -2.10 -17.14 12.91
N CYS A 70 -1.50 -16.55 11.88
CA CYS A 70 -0.91 -17.27 10.75
C CYS A 70 0.10 -18.35 11.14
N PHE A 71 0.81 -18.23 12.27
CA PHE A 71 1.78 -19.22 12.73
C PHE A 71 1.15 -20.39 13.48
N SER A 72 -0.07 -20.23 13.98
CA SER A 72 -0.87 -21.31 14.58
C SER A 72 -1.97 -21.83 13.66
N PHE A 73 -2.24 -21.13 12.56
CA PHE A 73 -3.24 -21.50 11.56
C PHE A 73 -2.77 -22.74 10.77
N ASN A 74 -3.54 -23.82 10.88
CA ASN A 74 -3.30 -25.05 10.14
C ASN A 74 -4.59 -25.50 9.40
N PRO A 75 -4.72 -25.20 8.10
CA PRO A 75 -5.84 -25.63 7.27
C PRO A 75 -5.80 -27.12 6.89
N LYS A 76 -4.87 -27.91 7.43
CA LYS A 76 -4.63 -29.32 7.08
C LYS A 76 -4.23 -29.54 5.62
N LEU A 77 -3.57 -28.56 5.02
CA LEU A 77 -2.92 -28.69 3.71
C LEU A 77 -1.57 -29.39 3.87
N ASP A 78 -1.19 -30.17 2.86
CA ASP A 78 0.14 -30.75 2.84
C ASP A 78 1.22 -29.70 2.47
N LYS A 79 2.48 -30.14 2.43
CA LYS A 79 3.61 -29.26 2.15
C LYS A 79 3.57 -28.72 0.72
N GLU A 80 3.19 -29.55 -0.25
CA GLU A 80 3.19 -29.22 -1.67
C GLU A 80 2.08 -28.22 -1.98
N GLU A 81 0.86 -28.46 -1.48
CA GLU A 81 -0.29 -27.55 -1.61
C GLU A 81 0.03 -26.16 -1.04
N ARG A 82 0.68 -26.11 0.14
CA ARG A 82 1.12 -24.84 0.74
C ARG A 82 2.16 -24.13 -0.12
N GLU A 83 3.13 -24.86 -0.68
CA GLU A 83 4.17 -24.28 -1.54
C GLU A 83 3.58 -23.77 -2.87
N GLN A 84 2.59 -24.47 -3.44
CA GLN A 84 1.88 -24.03 -4.64
C GLN A 84 1.12 -22.72 -4.43
N GLY A 85 0.54 -22.50 -3.25
CA GLY A 85 -0.12 -21.22 -2.92
C GLY A 85 0.80 -20.01 -3.06
N TRP A 86 2.06 -20.14 -2.63
CA TRP A 86 3.07 -19.08 -2.76
C TRP A 86 3.61 -18.90 -4.18
N LEU A 87 3.53 -19.94 -5.02
CA LEU A 87 3.96 -19.92 -6.42
C LEU A 87 2.88 -19.38 -7.38
N LEU A 88 1.69 -19.08 -6.89
CA LEU A 88 0.57 -18.60 -7.71
C LEU A 88 0.90 -17.27 -8.43
N VAL A 89 1.75 -16.45 -7.82
CA VAL A 89 2.22 -15.18 -8.36
C VAL A 89 3.74 -15.24 -8.56
N ASP A 90 4.15 -15.16 -9.83
CA ASP A 90 5.55 -15.00 -10.24
C ASP A 90 5.72 -13.62 -10.90
N LEU A 91 6.45 -12.74 -10.22
CA LEU A 91 6.70 -11.38 -10.71
C LEU A 91 7.61 -11.37 -11.95
N SER A 92 8.43 -12.40 -12.16
CA SER A 92 9.25 -12.51 -13.37
C SER A 92 8.38 -12.72 -14.61
N GLU A 93 7.32 -13.52 -14.49
CA GLU A 93 6.31 -13.72 -15.54
C GLU A 93 5.51 -12.43 -15.79
N GLU A 94 5.27 -11.60 -14.77
CA GLU A 94 4.60 -10.31 -14.94
C GLU A 94 5.44 -9.33 -15.79
N TYR A 95 6.75 -9.23 -15.54
CA TYR A 95 7.62 -8.41 -16.38
C TYR A 95 7.75 -8.98 -17.81
N LYS A 96 7.77 -10.31 -17.98
CA LYS A 96 7.72 -10.95 -19.30
C LYS A 96 6.41 -10.65 -20.04
N ARG A 97 5.27 -10.63 -19.34
CA ARG A 97 3.96 -10.26 -19.90
C ARG A 97 3.96 -8.83 -20.44
N MET A 98 4.60 -7.90 -19.71
CA MET A 98 4.84 -6.52 -20.18
C MET A 98 5.87 -6.43 -21.34
N GLY A 99 6.48 -7.55 -21.75
CA GLY A 99 7.45 -7.61 -22.85
C GLY A 99 8.89 -7.28 -22.45
N LEU A 100 9.24 -7.46 -21.17
CA LEU A 100 10.56 -7.12 -20.63
C LEU A 100 11.39 -8.37 -20.24
N PRO A 101 12.73 -8.29 -20.33
CA PRO A 101 13.54 -7.16 -20.78
C PRO A 101 13.42 -6.91 -22.30
N ASP A 102 13.67 -5.68 -22.74
CA ASP A 102 13.66 -5.28 -24.15
C ASP A 102 14.89 -4.41 -24.49
N ASN A 103 14.88 -3.72 -25.63
CA ASN A 103 16.00 -2.86 -26.04
C ASN A 103 16.22 -1.63 -25.13
N TYR A 104 15.22 -1.24 -24.34
CA TYR A 104 15.22 -0.03 -23.52
C TYR A 104 15.31 -0.33 -22.02
N TRP A 105 14.81 -1.46 -21.57
CA TRP A 105 14.70 -1.86 -20.16
C TRP A 105 15.37 -3.20 -19.90
N GLN A 106 16.04 -3.32 -18.75
CA GLN A 106 16.71 -4.54 -18.32
C GLN A 106 16.44 -4.84 -16.85
N LEU A 107 16.53 -6.12 -16.50
CA LEU A 107 16.63 -6.55 -15.11
C LEU A 107 18.00 -6.13 -14.55
N SER A 108 18.01 -5.55 -13.35
CA SER A 108 19.20 -5.18 -12.62
C SER A 108 19.34 -6.01 -11.35
N ASP A 109 20.53 -6.57 -11.15
CA ASP A 109 20.90 -7.31 -9.94
C ASP A 109 21.57 -6.44 -8.87
N VAL A 110 21.56 -5.11 -9.06
CA VAL A 110 22.17 -4.15 -8.14
C VAL A 110 21.59 -4.27 -6.72
N ASN A 111 20.31 -4.64 -6.61
CA ASN A 111 19.63 -4.85 -5.34
C ASN A 111 19.55 -6.32 -4.91
N ARG A 112 20.32 -7.23 -5.54
CA ARG A 112 20.51 -8.60 -5.03
C ARG A 112 20.95 -8.52 -3.57
N ASP A 113 20.35 -9.36 -2.74
CA ASP A 113 20.53 -9.40 -1.29
C ASP A 113 20.25 -8.06 -0.59
N TYR A 114 19.41 -7.23 -1.18
CA TYR A 114 18.98 -5.93 -0.63
C TYR A 114 20.14 -4.95 -0.38
N ARG A 115 21.23 -5.08 -1.14
CA ARG A 115 22.48 -4.32 -0.93
C ARG A 115 22.33 -2.80 -1.11
N VAL A 116 21.40 -2.36 -1.96
CA VAL A 116 21.19 -0.93 -2.26
C VAL A 116 20.01 -0.36 -1.47
N CYS A 117 18.86 -1.04 -1.50
CA CYS A 117 17.63 -0.62 -0.84
C CYS A 117 16.93 -1.82 -0.19
N ASP A 118 16.82 -1.79 1.13
CA ASP A 118 16.22 -2.85 1.96
C ASP A 118 14.70 -2.96 1.87
N SER A 119 14.05 -1.90 1.39
CA SER A 119 12.60 -1.82 1.23
C SER A 119 12.13 -2.02 -0.22
N TYR A 120 13.04 -2.31 -1.15
CA TYR A 120 12.74 -2.70 -2.54
C TYR A 120 12.89 -4.21 -2.74
N PRO A 121 12.27 -4.77 -3.79
CA PRO A 121 12.50 -6.16 -4.16
C PRO A 121 13.94 -6.38 -4.62
N THR A 122 14.39 -7.65 -4.61
CA THR A 122 15.73 -8.02 -5.10
C THR A 122 15.88 -7.87 -6.61
N GLU A 123 14.77 -7.99 -7.34
CA GLU A 123 14.70 -7.89 -8.80
C GLU A 123 14.04 -6.57 -9.17
N LEU A 124 14.75 -5.72 -9.91
CA LEU A 124 14.28 -4.41 -10.31
C LEU A 124 14.57 -4.18 -11.78
N TYR A 125 13.59 -3.65 -12.50
CA TYR A 125 13.77 -3.23 -13.89
C TYR A 125 14.13 -1.74 -13.96
N VAL A 126 15.18 -1.45 -14.72
CA VAL A 126 15.76 -0.11 -14.91
C VAL A 126 16.07 0.10 -16.39
N PRO A 127 16.27 1.34 -16.86
CA PRO A 127 16.69 1.58 -18.24
C PRO A 127 18.01 0.86 -18.54
N ARG A 128 18.14 0.27 -19.73
CA ARG A 128 19.35 -0.45 -20.18
C ARG A 128 20.60 0.45 -20.15
N SER A 129 20.44 1.75 -20.38
CA SER A 129 21.52 2.73 -20.29
C SER A 129 21.93 3.11 -18.86
N ALA A 130 21.15 2.74 -17.84
CA ALA A 130 21.47 3.02 -16.45
C ALA A 130 22.48 1.98 -15.91
N THR A 131 23.74 2.39 -15.80
CA THR A 131 24.81 1.54 -15.26
C THR A 131 24.67 1.37 -13.75
N ALA A 132 25.32 0.35 -13.17
CA ALA A 132 25.33 0.14 -11.72
C ALA A 132 25.82 1.38 -10.94
N HIS A 133 26.80 2.13 -11.50
CA HIS A 133 27.27 3.39 -10.93
C HIS A 133 26.16 4.44 -10.84
N ILE A 134 25.40 4.64 -11.92
CA ILE A 134 24.26 5.57 -11.98
C ILE A 134 23.21 5.19 -10.93
N ILE A 135 22.86 3.90 -10.86
CA ILE A 135 21.82 3.43 -9.95
C ILE A 135 22.25 3.59 -8.49
N VAL A 136 23.48 3.21 -8.14
CA VAL A 136 24.01 3.35 -6.77
C VAL A 136 24.15 4.83 -6.39
N GLY A 137 24.60 5.69 -7.30
CA GLY A 137 24.66 7.13 -7.08
C GLY A 137 23.29 7.75 -6.80
N SER A 138 22.32 7.51 -7.70
CA SER A 138 20.92 7.93 -7.52
C SER A 138 20.33 7.43 -6.21
N SER A 139 20.59 6.17 -5.83
CA SER A 139 20.10 5.62 -4.56
C SER A 139 20.60 6.39 -3.34
N LYS A 140 21.84 6.87 -3.33
CA LYS A 140 22.37 7.65 -2.20
C LYS A 140 21.69 9.02 -2.07
N PHE A 141 21.18 9.55 -3.19
CA PHE A 141 20.47 10.81 -3.23
C PHE A 141 18.96 10.68 -3.03
N ARG A 142 18.41 9.46 -2.99
CA ARG A 142 16.98 9.21 -2.82
C ARG A 142 16.69 8.76 -1.39
N SER A 143 15.60 9.26 -0.80
CA SER A 143 15.26 8.93 0.59
C SER A 143 15.09 7.43 0.79
N ARG A 144 15.66 6.88 1.88
CA ARG A 144 15.68 5.41 2.12
C ARG A 144 16.27 4.59 0.96
N ARG A 145 17.04 5.24 0.09
CA ARG A 145 17.66 4.65 -1.11
C ARG A 145 16.68 4.09 -2.13
N ARG A 146 15.41 4.51 -2.10
CA ARG A 146 14.38 4.07 -3.04
C ARG A 146 14.51 4.86 -4.33
N PHE A 147 15.47 4.43 -5.16
CA PHE A 147 15.82 5.04 -6.43
C PHE A 147 14.73 4.81 -7.51
N PRO A 148 14.68 5.59 -8.60
CA PRO A 148 13.73 5.38 -9.68
C PRO A 148 13.78 3.96 -10.27
N ALA A 149 12.68 3.21 -10.15
CA ALA A 149 12.55 1.87 -10.70
C ALA A 149 11.20 1.69 -11.41
N LEU A 150 11.15 0.76 -12.37
CA LEU A 150 9.96 0.53 -13.17
C LEU A 150 8.81 -0.10 -12.35
N SER A 151 7.62 0.49 -12.44
CA SER A 151 6.37 -0.03 -11.87
C SER A 151 5.47 -0.66 -12.95
N TYR A 152 5.37 -0.03 -14.12
CA TYR A 152 4.56 -0.48 -15.25
C TYR A 152 5.15 0.00 -16.58
N TYR A 153 5.03 -0.80 -17.63
CA TYR A 153 5.51 -0.47 -18.99
C TYR A 153 4.42 -0.72 -20.03
N CYS A 154 4.08 0.31 -20.80
CA CYS A 154 3.17 0.22 -21.93
C CYS A 154 3.97 -0.08 -23.20
N LYS A 155 3.91 -1.32 -23.67
CA LYS A 155 4.67 -1.80 -24.82
C LYS A 155 4.33 -1.06 -26.11
N GLU A 156 3.08 -0.64 -26.26
CA GLU A 156 2.55 -0.01 -27.47
C GLU A 156 3.13 1.40 -27.68
N SER A 157 3.31 2.15 -26.59
CA SER A 157 3.80 3.54 -26.60
C SER A 157 5.25 3.70 -26.16
N HIS A 158 5.85 2.67 -25.56
CA HIS A 158 7.12 2.74 -24.81
C HIS A 158 7.09 3.68 -23.60
N ALA A 159 5.92 4.17 -23.20
CA ALA A 159 5.76 4.94 -21.99
C ALA A 159 5.85 4.03 -20.76
N SER A 160 6.42 4.58 -19.68
CA SER A 160 6.64 3.85 -18.44
C SER A 160 6.11 4.62 -17.24
N ILE A 161 5.61 3.91 -16.25
CA ILE A 161 5.39 4.44 -14.90
C ILE A 161 6.56 3.94 -14.05
N CYS A 162 7.41 4.87 -13.62
CA CYS A 162 8.47 4.63 -12.66
C CYS A 162 8.04 5.12 -11.28
N ARG A 163 8.62 4.54 -10.24
CA ARG A 163 8.38 4.92 -8.84
C ARG A 163 9.68 5.16 -8.10
N SER A 164 9.66 6.08 -7.13
CA SER A 164 10.80 6.35 -6.24
C SER A 164 10.36 6.99 -4.93
N SER A 165 11.33 7.34 -4.09
CA SER A 165 11.18 8.30 -2.99
C SER A 165 11.63 9.70 -3.41
N GLN A 166 11.37 10.70 -2.56
CA GLN A 166 11.85 12.05 -2.82
C GLN A 166 13.39 12.13 -2.89
N PRO A 167 13.93 13.06 -3.69
CA PRO A 167 15.36 13.38 -3.66
C PRO A 167 15.75 14.08 -2.35
N LEU A 168 17.03 13.97 -2.00
CA LEU A 168 17.68 14.64 -0.87
C LEU A 168 18.29 15.98 -1.33
N SER A 169 17.51 16.76 -2.09
CA SER A 169 17.98 17.99 -2.73
C SER A 169 18.18 19.17 -1.78
N GLY A 170 17.53 19.17 -0.62
CA GLY A 170 17.51 20.32 0.28
C GLY A 170 17.21 21.60 -0.49
N PHE A 171 17.96 22.67 -0.20
CA PHE A 171 17.83 23.91 -0.96
C PHE A 171 18.54 23.88 -2.32
N SER A 172 19.72 23.26 -2.41
CA SER A 172 20.61 23.39 -3.58
C SER A 172 21.41 22.13 -3.92
N ALA A 173 21.29 21.04 -3.16
CA ALA A 173 22.04 19.82 -3.43
C ALA A 173 21.58 19.19 -4.75
N ARG A 174 22.57 18.70 -5.51
CA ARG A 174 22.39 18.05 -6.80
C ARG A 174 23.11 16.71 -6.79
N CYS A 175 22.65 15.79 -7.62
CA CYS A 175 23.28 14.50 -7.85
C CYS A 175 23.28 14.22 -9.34
N LEU A 176 24.48 14.21 -9.91
CA LEU A 176 24.67 13.97 -11.34
C LEU A 176 24.12 12.59 -11.74
N GLU A 177 24.32 11.58 -10.90
CA GLU A 177 23.83 10.23 -11.14
C GLU A 177 22.30 10.14 -11.10
N ASP A 178 21.63 10.91 -10.25
CA ASP A 178 20.15 10.97 -10.24
C ASP A 178 19.60 11.72 -11.46
N GLU A 179 20.24 12.83 -11.86
CA GLU A 179 19.93 13.53 -13.11
C GLU A 179 20.11 12.60 -14.33
N GLN A 180 21.21 11.83 -14.37
CA GLN A 180 21.46 10.81 -15.40
C GLN A 180 20.45 9.66 -15.36
N MET A 181 19.98 9.26 -14.17
CA MET A 181 18.95 8.24 -14.02
C MET A 181 17.63 8.68 -14.64
N LEU A 182 17.18 9.91 -14.37
CA LEU A 182 15.95 10.45 -14.97
C LEU A 182 16.11 10.62 -16.49
N GLN A 183 17.28 11.05 -16.95
CA GLN A 183 17.60 11.11 -18.38
C GLN A 183 17.60 9.73 -19.05
N ALA A 184 18.05 8.68 -18.36
CA ALA A 184 17.97 7.31 -18.85
C ALA A 184 16.52 6.84 -18.98
N ILE A 185 15.64 7.17 -18.02
CA ILE A 185 14.20 6.89 -18.11
C ILE A 185 13.57 7.63 -19.28
N ARG A 186 13.89 8.93 -19.46
CA ARG A 186 13.43 9.70 -20.62
C ARG A 186 13.88 9.03 -21.92
N LYS A 187 15.14 8.61 -22.00
CA LYS A 187 15.71 7.95 -23.19
C LYS A 187 15.19 6.56 -23.48
N ALA A 188 14.63 5.88 -22.48
CA ALA A 188 13.94 4.61 -22.66
C ALA A 188 12.58 4.76 -23.37
N ASN A 189 12.06 5.99 -23.51
CA ASN A 189 10.90 6.29 -24.33
C ASN A 189 11.32 7.14 -25.55
N PRO A 190 11.51 6.54 -26.73
CA PRO A 190 11.92 7.27 -27.92
C PRO A 190 10.83 8.19 -28.50
N ARG A 191 9.57 8.10 -28.03
CA ARG A 191 8.43 8.85 -28.58
C ARG A 191 8.13 10.16 -27.86
N SER A 192 8.76 10.44 -26.72
CA SER A 192 8.52 11.66 -25.95
C SER A 192 9.83 12.30 -25.49
N ASP A 193 9.98 13.62 -25.71
CA ASP A 193 11.18 14.38 -25.39
C ASP A 193 11.26 14.82 -23.92
N PHE A 194 10.25 14.50 -23.11
CA PHE A 194 10.22 14.82 -21.69
C PHE A 194 9.61 13.68 -20.86
N ILE A 195 9.74 13.76 -19.54
CA ILE A 195 9.01 12.91 -18.59
C ILE A 195 8.22 13.77 -17.61
N TYR A 196 7.09 13.28 -17.13
CA TYR A 196 6.45 13.90 -15.97
C TYR A 196 7.12 13.44 -14.68
N VAL A 197 7.34 14.35 -13.75
CA VAL A 197 7.68 14.03 -12.36
C VAL A 197 6.49 14.43 -11.50
N VAL A 198 5.83 13.41 -10.92
CA VAL A 198 4.61 13.57 -10.13
C VAL A 198 4.95 13.38 -8.66
N ASP A 199 4.96 14.50 -7.94
CA ASP A 199 4.99 14.48 -6.48
C ASP A 199 3.57 14.49 -5.95
N THR A 200 3.18 13.35 -5.37
CA THR A 200 1.84 13.17 -4.84
C THR A 200 1.53 14.04 -3.62
N ARG A 201 2.51 14.73 -3.03
CA ARG A 201 2.29 15.57 -1.85
C ARG A 201 1.60 16.90 -2.18
N PRO A 202 0.96 17.56 -1.20
CA PRO A 202 0.70 18.99 -1.27
C PRO A 202 2.01 19.76 -1.35
N LYS A 203 2.04 20.81 -2.17
CA LYS A 203 3.23 21.66 -2.37
C LYS A 203 3.82 22.17 -1.06
N LEU A 204 2.98 22.59 -0.11
CA LEU A 204 3.43 23.05 1.21
C LEU A 204 4.19 21.96 1.99
N ASN A 205 3.70 20.72 1.96
CA ASN A 205 4.34 19.61 2.63
C ASN A 205 5.67 19.24 1.94
N ALA A 206 5.73 19.38 0.62
CA ALA A 206 6.97 19.20 -0.15
C ALA A 206 8.02 20.27 0.20
N MET A 207 7.60 21.54 0.33
CA MET A 207 8.47 22.65 0.77
C MET A 207 8.97 22.45 2.21
N ALA A 208 8.12 21.98 3.13
CA ALA A 208 8.54 21.67 4.49
C ALA A 208 9.60 20.54 4.52
N ASN A 209 9.44 19.50 3.71
CA ASN A 209 10.47 18.46 3.56
C ASN A 209 11.76 19.00 2.94
N ARG A 210 11.65 19.95 2.00
CA ARG A 210 12.81 20.63 1.41
C ARG A 210 13.64 21.37 2.46
N ALA A 211 12.97 22.08 3.37
CA ALA A 211 13.64 22.75 4.50
C ALA A 211 14.37 21.78 5.44
N ALA A 212 13.91 20.51 5.52
CA ALA A 212 14.54 19.45 6.31
C ALA A 212 15.64 18.67 5.55
N GLY A 213 16.16 19.21 4.44
CA GLY A 213 17.23 18.58 3.66
C GLY A 213 16.77 17.49 2.68
N LYS A 214 15.46 17.30 2.52
CA LYS A 214 14.88 16.46 1.46
C LYS A 214 14.42 17.35 0.30
N GLY A 215 13.37 17.02 -0.44
CA GLY A 215 12.82 17.98 -1.40
C GLY A 215 12.13 17.33 -2.57
N TYR A 216 12.30 17.95 -3.73
CA TYR A 216 11.77 17.55 -5.02
C TYR A 216 12.73 18.06 -6.12
N GLU A 217 12.54 17.55 -7.32
CA GLU A 217 13.36 17.81 -8.51
C GLU A 217 13.18 19.28 -8.95
N ASN A 218 14.30 19.98 -9.15
CA ASN A 218 14.27 21.34 -9.69
C ASN A 218 14.40 21.30 -11.22
N GLU A 219 13.46 21.90 -11.94
CA GLU A 219 13.44 21.93 -13.41
C GLU A 219 14.70 22.59 -14.02
N ASP A 220 15.38 23.47 -13.28
CA ASP A 220 16.68 24.04 -13.70
C ASP A 220 17.82 23.01 -13.76
N ASN A 221 17.74 21.96 -12.93
CA ASN A 221 18.78 20.94 -12.79
C ASN A 221 18.42 19.67 -13.57
N TYR A 222 17.15 19.30 -13.57
CA TYR A 222 16.63 18.15 -14.28
C TYR A 222 16.07 18.61 -15.62
N SER A 223 16.91 18.57 -16.66
CA SER A 223 16.44 18.86 -18.01
C SER A 223 15.36 17.86 -18.43
N ASN A 224 14.44 18.29 -19.30
CA ASN A 224 13.41 17.44 -19.91
C ASN A 224 12.42 16.81 -18.90
N ILE A 225 12.18 17.46 -17.75
CA ILE A 225 11.07 17.09 -16.87
C ILE A 225 9.95 18.12 -16.96
N LYS A 226 8.72 17.68 -16.69
CA LYS A 226 7.60 18.54 -16.31
C LYS A 226 7.15 18.17 -14.91
N PHE A 227 7.28 19.09 -13.96
CA PHE A 227 6.98 18.78 -12.56
C PHE A 227 5.51 19.06 -12.20
N GLN A 228 4.86 18.14 -11.50
CA GLN A 228 3.46 18.26 -11.07
C GLN A 228 3.25 17.88 -9.61
N PHE A 229 2.53 18.71 -8.86
CA PHE A 229 1.99 18.38 -7.54
C PHE A 229 0.53 17.93 -7.66
N ILE A 230 0.13 16.87 -6.96
CA ILE A 230 -1.27 16.39 -6.96
C ILE A 230 -2.01 16.66 -5.62
N GLY A 231 -1.31 16.77 -4.49
CA GLY A 231 -1.96 17.21 -3.24
C GLY A 231 -2.61 16.13 -2.38
N ILE A 232 -2.06 14.92 -2.34
CA ILE A 232 -2.53 13.84 -1.45
C ILE A 232 -1.85 13.96 -0.08
N GLU A 233 -2.68 14.19 0.94
CA GLU A 233 -2.25 14.39 2.33
C GLU A 233 -1.49 13.20 2.93
N ASN A 234 -0.87 13.41 4.10
CA ASN A 234 -0.07 12.37 4.75
C ASN A 234 -0.91 11.35 5.53
N ILE A 235 -0.25 10.29 6.01
CA ILE A 235 -0.88 9.17 6.73
C ILE A 235 -1.66 9.59 8.00
N HIS A 236 -1.27 10.67 8.67
CA HIS A 236 -1.94 11.14 9.88
C HIS A 236 -3.27 11.81 9.56
N VAL A 237 -3.33 12.54 8.43
CA VAL A 237 -4.58 13.10 7.92
C VAL A 237 -5.53 11.98 7.51
N MET A 238 -5.04 10.95 6.82
CA MET A 238 -5.87 9.80 6.41
C MET A 238 -6.41 9.01 7.60
N ARG A 239 -5.60 8.80 8.65
CA ARG A 239 -6.06 8.17 9.90
C ARG A 239 -7.17 8.98 10.56
N ASN A 240 -6.99 10.30 10.69
CA ASN A 240 -8.01 11.18 11.27
C ASN A 240 -9.29 11.20 10.42
N SER A 241 -9.15 11.21 9.10
CA SER A 241 -10.28 11.16 8.18
C SER A 241 -11.13 9.90 8.37
N LEU A 242 -10.50 8.72 8.43
CA LEU A 242 -11.22 7.48 8.72
C LEU A 242 -11.88 7.51 10.11
N GLN A 243 -11.17 7.98 11.13
CA GLN A 243 -11.72 8.07 12.49
C GLN A 243 -13.02 8.89 12.53
N LYS A 244 -13.02 10.07 11.89
CA LYS A 244 -14.23 10.91 11.77
C LYS A 244 -15.35 10.22 10.99
N MET A 245 -15.02 9.49 9.93
CA MET A 245 -16.02 8.74 9.16
C MET A 245 -16.67 7.66 10.02
N LEU A 246 -15.88 6.92 10.81
CA LEU A 246 -16.39 5.89 11.71
C LEU A 246 -17.27 6.48 12.82
N GLU A 247 -16.91 7.65 13.38
CA GLU A 247 -17.75 8.35 14.35
C GLU A 247 -19.14 8.69 13.81
N VAL A 248 -19.24 9.03 12.51
CA VAL A 248 -20.52 9.27 11.83
C VAL A 248 -21.31 7.98 11.66
N CYS A 249 -20.63 6.88 11.29
CA CYS A 249 -21.24 5.55 11.17
C CYS A 249 -21.74 4.99 12.51
N GLU A 250 -21.17 5.42 13.63
CA GLU A 250 -21.58 5.01 15.00
C GLU A 250 -22.79 5.79 15.55
N LEU A 251 -23.32 6.78 14.81
CA LEU A 251 -24.50 7.54 15.23
C LEU A 251 -25.75 6.64 15.23
N LYS A 252 -26.48 6.61 16.35
CA LYS A 252 -27.64 5.70 16.54
C LYS A 252 -28.86 6.03 15.67
N SER A 253 -29.13 7.31 15.46
CA SER A 253 -30.29 7.78 14.68
C SER A 253 -30.03 9.21 14.15
N PRO A 254 -28.98 9.41 13.32
CA PRO A 254 -28.69 10.72 12.77
C PRO A 254 -29.80 11.15 11.79
N SER A 255 -30.06 12.45 11.69
CA SER A 255 -30.81 12.95 10.55
C SER A 255 -29.97 12.78 9.28
N MET A 256 -30.61 12.76 8.09
CA MET A 256 -29.87 12.70 6.82
C MET A 256 -28.89 13.88 6.68
N SER A 257 -29.29 15.07 7.14
CA SER A 257 -28.44 16.27 7.11
C SER A 257 -27.19 16.09 7.98
N ASP A 258 -27.35 15.57 9.20
CA ASP A 258 -26.22 15.35 10.12
C ASP A 258 -25.28 14.28 9.59
N PHE A 259 -25.83 13.20 9.00
CA PHE A 259 -25.04 12.13 8.39
C PHE A 259 -24.20 12.65 7.22
N LEU A 260 -24.82 13.37 6.26
CA LEU A 260 -24.12 13.91 5.10
C LEU A 260 -23.08 14.96 5.49
N TRP A 261 -23.42 15.85 6.43
CA TRP A 261 -22.49 16.86 6.94
C TRP A 261 -21.29 16.21 7.65
N GLY A 262 -21.54 15.19 8.47
CA GLY A 262 -20.49 14.42 9.13
C GLY A 262 -19.58 13.71 8.12
N LEU A 263 -20.17 13.05 7.12
CA LEU A 263 -19.44 12.36 6.06
C LEU A 263 -18.57 13.33 5.26
N GLU A 264 -19.09 14.50 4.87
CA GLU A 264 -18.33 15.53 4.18
C GLU A 264 -17.16 16.05 5.04
N ASN A 265 -17.40 16.33 6.32
CA ASN A 265 -16.39 16.83 7.25
C ASN A 265 -15.34 15.79 7.68
N SER A 266 -15.62 14.50 7.48
CA SER A 266 -14.58 13.48 7.56
C SER A 266 -13.49 13.70 6.52
N GLY A 267 -13.83 14.31 5.37
CA GLY A 267 -12.95 14.50 4.23
C GLY A 267 -12.60 13.20 3.48
N TRP A 268 -13.17 12.07 3.86
CA TRP A 268 -12.77 10.75 3.35
C TRP A 268 -12.92 10.65 1.84
N LEU A 269 -14.12 10.94 1.31
CA LEU A 269 -14.40 10.92 -0.13
C LEU A 269 -13.54 11.93 -0.91
N ARG A 270 -13.17 13.06 -0.31
CA ARG A 270 -12.25 14.03 -0.92
C ARG A 270 -10.85 13.44 -1.08
N HIS A 271 -10.40 12.65 -0.10
CA HIS A 271 -9.11 11.95 -0.19
C HIS A 271 -9.13 10.82 -1.22
N ILE A 272 -10.21 10.04 -1.29
CA ILE A 272 -10.41 9.02 -2.35
C ILE A 272 -10.38 9.69 -3.73
N LYS A 273 -11.11 10.79 -3.91
CA LYS A 273 -11.10 11.57 -5.15
C LYS A 273 -9.68 12.00 -5.53
N ALA A 274 -8.90 12.55 -4.60
CA ALA A 274 -7.55 13.02 -4.89
C ALA A 274 -6.61 11.88 -5.35
N ILE A 275 -6.75 10.67 -4.80
CA ILE A 275 -6.01 9.48 -5.23
C ILE A 275 -6.43 9.08 -6.66
N MET A 276 -7.74 9.05 -6.93
CA MET A 276 -8.26 8.74 -8.26
C MET A 276 -7.82 9.77 -9.32
N ASP A 277 -7.91 11.07 -9.02
CA ASP A 277 -7.46 12.14 -9.91
C ASP A 277 -5.97 11.97 -10.28
N ALA A 278 -5.12 11.59 -9.31
CA ALA A 278 -3.71 11.29 -9.55
C ALA A 278 -3.52 10.11 -10.50
N GLY A 279 -4.25 9.01 -10.27
CA GLY A 279 -4.22 7.83 -11.13
C GLY A 279 -4.69 8.14 -12.55
N ILE A 280 -5.75 8.93 -12.69
CA ILE A 280 -6.28 9.40 -14.00
C ILE A 280 -5.24 10.26 -14.71
N PHE A 281 -4.61 11.21 -14.03
CA PHE A 281 -3.56 12.05 -14.63
C PHE A 281 -2.43 11.21 -15.21
N ILE A 282 -1.93 10.24 -14.44
CA ILE A 282 -0.83 9.36 -14.89
C ILE A 282 -1.29 8.44 -16.02
N ALA A 283 -2.49 7.87 -15.93
CA ALA A 283 -3.04 7.03 -16.99
C ALA A 283 -3.11 7.81 -18.31
N LYS A 284 -3.63 9.05 -18.29
CA LYS A 284 -3.68 9.91 -19.48
C LYS A 284 -2.30 10.26 -20.02
N ALA A 285 -1.35 10.60 -19.15
CA ALA A 285 0.03 10.86 -19.58
C ALA A 285 0.65 9.65 -20.32
N VAL A 286 0.34 8.43 -19.89
CA VAL A 286 0.85 7.19 -20.49
C VAL A 286 0.08 6.80 -21.77
N SER A 287 -1.25 6.79 -21.74
CA SER A 287 -2.08 6.27 -22.84
C SER A 287 -2.42 7.30 -23.91
N GLU A 288 -2.63 8.56 -23.54
CA GLU A 288 -3.03 9.62 -24.48
C GLU A 288 -1.79 10.40 -24.97
N GLU A 289 -0.89 10.78 -24.07
CA GLU A 289 0.32 11.56 -24.42
C GLU A 289 1.54 10.69 -24.77
N GLY A 290 1.48 9.37 -24.52
CA GLY A 290 2.60 8.46 -24.78
C GLY A 290 3.88 8.81 -24.00
N THR A 291 3.76 9.44 -22.83
CA THR A 291 4.88 10.01 -22.07
C THR A 291 5.14 9.22 -20.78
N SER A 292 6.42 9.02 -20.46
CA SER A 292 6.83 8.35 -19.22
C SER A 292 6.64 9.25 -17.99
N VAL A 293 6.33 8.63 -16.85
CA VAL A 293 6.06 9.33 -15.60
C VAL A 293 6.89 8.74 -14.47
N LEU A 294 7.58 9.58 -13.70
CA LEU A 294 8.16 9.22 -12.41
C LEU A 294 7.23 9.68 -11.29
N VAL A 295 6.72 8.73 -10.50
CA VAL A 295 5.85 9.00 -9.35
C VAL A 295 6.65 8.88 -8.07
N HIS A 296 6.57 9.88 -7.20
CA HIS A 296 7.07 9.76 -5.84
C HIS A 296 6.21 10.53 -4.84
N CYS A 297 6.57 10.41 -3.58
CA CYS A 297 6.00 11.17 -2.48
C CYS A 297 7.15 11.52 -1.54
N SER A 298 6.97 11.40 -0.22
CA SER A 298 8.09 11.44 0.73
C SER A 298 8.95 10.17 0.62
N ASP A 299 8.45 9.03 1.08
CA ASP A 299 9.23 7.79 1.16
C ASP A 299 8.94 6.80 0.02
N GLY A 300 7.89 7.01 -0.78
CA GLY A 300 7.64 6.20 -1.98
C GLY A 300 6.97 4.84 -1.76
N TRP A 301 6.33 4.60 -0.61
CA TRP A 301 5.66 3.32 -0.28
C TRP A 301 4.16 3.43 0.09
N ASP A 302 3.64 4.65 0.30
CA ASP A 302 2.22 4.86 0.64
C ASP A 302 1.45 5.38 -0.59
N ARG A 303 1.36 6.71 -0.73
CA ARG A 303 0.71 7.40 -1.88
C ARG A 303 1.23 6.96 -3.23
N THR A 304 2.54 6.71 -3.33
CA THR A 304 3.14 6.20 -4.57
C THR A 304 2.60 4.82 -4.93
N ALA A 305 2.38 3.92 -3.96
CA ALA A 305 1.76 2.62 -4.22
C ALA A 305 0.31 2.78 -4.68
N GLN A 306 -0.49 3.59 -3.96
CA GLN A 306 -1.87 3.90 -4.32
C GLN A 306 -1.97 4.37 -5.78
N VAL A 307 -1.19 5.39 -6.12
CA VAL A 307 -1.31 6.09 -7.40
C VAL A 307 -0.74 5.27 -8.56
N CYS A 308 0.39 4.56 -8.38
CA CYS A 308 0.90 3.63 -9.39
C CYS A 308 -0.08 2.49 -9.66
N SER A 309 -0.72 1.95 -8.63
CA SER A 309 -1.66 0.84 -8.80
C SER A 309 -2.99 1.28 -9.43
N VAL A 310 -3.54 2.44 -9.06
CA VAL A 310 -4.75 2.99 -9.71
C VAL A 310 -4.48 3.28 -11.19
N ALA A 311 -3.35 3.93 -11.52
CA ALA A 311 -2.98 4.17 -12.91
C ALA A 311 -2.83 2.85 -13.70
N SER A 312 -2.18 1.85 -13.11
CA SER A 312 -1.99 0.54 -13.74
C SER A 312 -3.33 -0.16 -14.02
N LEU A 313 -4.30 -0.11 -13.10
CA LEU A 313 -5.66 -0.66 -13.31
C LEU A 313 -6.43 0.01 -14.44
N LEU A 314 -6.29 1.33 -14.57
CA LEU A 314 -6.91 2.09 -15.65
C LEU A 314 -6.30 1.74 -17.01
N LEU A 315 -5.00 1.47 -17.04
CA LEU A 315 -4.23 1.22 -18.27
C LEU A 315 -4.32 -0.24 -18.76
N ASP A 316 -4.29 -1.22 -17.85
CA ASP A 316 -4.12 -2.62 -18.21
C ASP A 316 -5.31 -3.49 -17.78
N PRO A 317 -6.09 -4.05 -18.74
CA PRO A 317 -7.18 -4.98 -18.44
C PRO A 317 -6.74 -6.21 -17.64
N TYR A 318 -5.48 -6.64 -17.75
CA TYR A 318 -4.97 -7.77 -17.00
C TYR A 318 -5.15 -7.58 -15.49
N TYR A 319 -4.84 -6.41 -14.96
CA TYR A 319 -4.96 -6.13 -13.52
C TYR A 319 -6.41 -6.09 -13.01
N ARG A 320 -7.41 -6.11 -13.92
CA ARG A 320 -8.84 -6.20 -13.60
C ARG A 320 -9.37 -7.64 -13.57
N THR A 321 -8.50 -8.62 -13.85
CA THR A 321 -8.74 -10.05 -13.58
C THR A 321 -8.43 -10.39 -12.12
N LEU A 322 -9.00 -11.47 -11.59
CA LEU A 322 -8.69 -11.98 -10.24
C LEU A 322 -7.17 -12.17 -10.06
N LYS A 323 -6.55 -12.93 -10.97
CA LYS A 323 -5.11 -13.21 -10.94
C LYS A 323 -4.29 -11.93 -11.12
N GLY A 324 -4.65 -11.08 -12.07
CA GLY A 324 -3.91 -9.83 -12.29
C GLY A 324 -4.00 -8.87 -11.12
N PHE A 325 -5.13 -8.81 -10.40
CA PHE A 325 -5.25 -7.99 -9.20
C PHE A 325 -4.34 -8.51 -8.06
N MET A 326 -4.24 -9.84 -7.91
CA MET A 326 -3.28 -10.45 -6.98
C MET A 326 -1.84 -10.08 -7.35
N VAL A 327 -1.48 -10.17 -8.62
CA VAL A 327 -0.17 -9.75 -9.14
C VAL A 327 0.09 -8.26 -8.89
N LEU A 328 -0.91 -7.39 -9.06
CA LEU A 328 -0.78 -5.97 -8.81
C LEU A 328 -0.48 -5.68 -7.34
N ILE A 329 -1.20 -6.31 -6.41
CA ILE A 329 -0.95 -6.17 -4.97
C ILE A 329 0.44 -6.72 -4.61
N GLU A 330 0.78 -7.92 -5.09
CA GLU A 330 2.08 -8.55 -4.82
C GLU A 330 3.23 -7.68 -5.34
N LYS A 331 3.10 -7.11 -6.54
CA LYS A 331 4.08 -6.20 -7.13
C LYS A 331 4.12 -4.87 -6.37
N ASP A 332 3.09 -4.05 -6.47
CA ASP A 332 3.17 -2.63 -6.13
C ASP A 332 3.15 -2.34 -4.63
N TRP A 333 2.65 -3.28 -3.82
CA TRP A 333 2.47 -3.12 -2.39
C TRP A 333 3.41 -4.03 -1.61
N ILE A 334 3.35 -5.34 -1.86
CA ILE A 334 4.12 -6.32 -1.09
C ILE A 334 5.60 -6.24 -1.45
N SER A 335 5.96 -6.44 -2.72
CA SER A 335 7.37 -6.48 -3.15
C SER A 335 8.06 -5.12 -3.01
N PHE A 336 7.37 -4.03 -3.37
CA PHE A 336 7.86 -2.66 -3.26
C PHE A 336 7.81 -2.07 -1.83
N GLY A 337 7.49 -2.87 -0.82
CA GLY A 337 7.72 -2.54 0.60
C GLY A 337 6.75 -1.52 1.17
N HIS A 338 5.46 -1.64 0.87
CA HIS A 338 4.42 -1.01 1.69
C HIS A 338 4.51 -1.57 3.12
N LYS A 339 4.44 -0.68 4.11
CA LYS A 339 4.71 -1.00 5.51
C LYS A 339 3.49 -1.61 6.21
N PHE A 340 3.05 -2.79 5.77
CA PHE A 340 1.82 -3.42 6.27
C PHE A 340 1.80 -3.52 7.80
N ASN A 341 2.86 -4.05 8.42
CA ASN A 341 2.91 -4.15 9.88
C ASN A 341 2.71 -2.80 10.58
N HIS A 342 3.37 -1.75 10.12
CA HIS A 342 3.24 -0.41 10.72
C HIS A 342 1.88 0.24 10.44
N ARG A 343 1.32 0.05 9.24
CA ARG A 343 0.08 0.71 8.82
C ARG A 343 -1.16 0.08 9.42
N TYR A 344 -1.13 -1.23 9.70
CA TYR A 344 -2.28 -2.01 10.17
C TYR A 344 -2.14 -2.53 11.59
N GLY A 345 -1.01 -2.23 12.25
CA GLY A 345 -0.72 -2.60 13.63
C GLY A 345 -0.84 -4.10 13.82
N ASN A 346 -0.11 -4.89 13.02
CA ASN A 346 -0.07 -6.34 13.23
C ASN A 346 0.66 -6.66 14.53
N LEU A 347 1.70 -5.91 14.87
CA LEU A 347 2.40 -5.95 16.16
C LEU A 347 2.17 -4.67 16.97
N ASP A 348 2.49 -4.74 18.26
CA ASP A 348 2.50 -3.58 19.13
C ASP A 348 3.60 -2.58 18.71
N GLY A 349 3.21 -1.51 18.02
CA GLY A 349 4.09 -0.50 17.45
C GLY A 349 3.59 0.93 17.70
N ASP A 350 4.23 1.92 17.07
CA ASP A 350 3.82 3.33 17.22
C ASP A 350 2.43 3.57 16.61
N PRO A 351 1.41 3.95 17.40
CA PRO A 351 0.07 4.24 16.89
C PRO A 351 0.06 5.37 15.85
N LYS A 352 1.07 6.24 15.84
CA LYS A 352 1.20 7.32 14.84
C LYS A 352 1.54 6.80 13.45
N GLU A 353 2.06 5.59 13.31
CA GLU A 353 2.33 4.96 12.01
C GLU A 353 1.11 4.26 11.39
N ILE A 354 0.06 4.01 12.17
CA ILE A 354 -1.17 3.35 11.70
C ILE A 354 -1.95 4.28 10.76
N SER A 355 -2.37 3.77 9.60
CA SER A 355 -3.11 4.53 8.58
C SER A 355 -3.74 3.63 7.52
N PRO A 356 -4.96 3.93 7.04
CA PRO A 356 -5.74 3.05 6.16
C PRO A 356 -5.37 3.18 4.67
N VAL A 357 -4.08 3.05 4.34
CA VAL A 357 -3.56 3.39 3.00
C VAL A 357 -4.08 2.44 1.91
N ILE A 358 -3.98 1.13 2.12
CA ILE A 358 -4.56 0.11 1.23
C ILE A 358 -6.09 0.11 1.24
N ASP A 359 -6.75 0.47 2.34
CA ASP A 359 -8.21 0.58 2.36
C ASP A 359 -8.68 1.67 1.41
N GLN A 360 -8.00 2.81 1.37
CA GLN A 360 -8.25 3.86 0.38
C GLN A 360 -8.04 3.37 -1.05
N PHE A 361 -7.02 2.53 -1.29
CA PHE A 361 -6.83 1.92 -2.62
C PHE A 361 -7.96 0.96 -2.97
N ILE A 362 -8.35 0.07 -2.06
CA ILE A 362 -9.47 -0.86 -2.25
C ILE A 362 -10.76 -0.09 -2.52
N GLU A 363 -10.99 1.03 -1.84
CA GLU A 363 -12.13 1.89 -2.12
C GLU A 363 -12.04 2.57 -3.48
N CYS A 364 -10.85 3.05 -3.91
CA CYS A 364 -10.68 3.52 -5.30
C CYS A 364 -11.04 2.43 -6.32
N VAL A 365 -10.69 1.17 -6.07
CA VAL A 365 -11.05 0.03 -6.95
C VAL A 365 -12.56 -0.19 -6.95
N TRP A 366 -13.19 -0.16 -5.77
CA TRP A 366 -14.65 -0.26 -5.65
C TRP A 366 -15.36 0.86 -6.41
N GLN A 367 -14.91 2.12 -6.28
CA GLN A 367 -15.45 3.26 -7.02
C GLN A 367 -15.34 3.08 -8.55
N LEU A 368 -14.26 2.45 -9.03
CA LEU A 368 -14.12 2.11 -10.45
C LEU A 368 -15.06 0.96 -10.85
N MET A 369 -15.29 -0.02 -10.00
CA MET A 369 -16.24 -1.11 -10.26
C MET A 369 -17.68 -0.59 -10.34
N GLU A 370 -18.07 0.35 -9.47
CA GLU A 370 -19.38 1.00 -9.52
C GLU A 370 -19.57 1.80 -10.84
N GLN A 371 -18.53 2.49 -11.30
CA GLN A 371 -18.57 3.24 -12.56
C GLN A 371 -18.49 2.35 -13.81
N PHE A 372 -17.81 1.20 -13.71
CA PHE A 372 -17.60 0.26 -14.82
C PHE A 372 -17.96 -1.18 -14.42
N PRO A 373 -19.26 -1.51 -14.26
CA PRO A 373 -19.69 -2.78 -13.67
C PRO A 373 -19.25 -4.04 -14.43
N CYS A 374 -18.94 -3.91 -15.73
CA CYS A 374 -18.53 -5.03 -16.59
C CYS A 374 -17.02 -5.08 -16.85
N ALA A 375 -16.22 -4.19 -16.23
CA ALA A 375 -14.80 -4.05 -16.54
C ALA A 375 -13.88 -4.91 -15.66
N PHE A 376 -14.42 -5.51 -14.60
CA PHE A 376 -13.69 -6.28 -13.58
C PHE A 376 -14.24 -7.71 -13.51
N GLU A 377 -13.34 -8.70 -13.40
CA GLU A 377 -13.71 -10.11 -13.26
C GLU A 377 -14.22 -10.44 -11.84
N PHE A 378 -13.77 -9.68 -10.84
CA PHE A 378 -14.11 -9.87 -9.45
C PHE A 378 -15.21 -8.91 -8.98
N ASN A 379 -15.79 -9.20 -7.81
CA ASN A 379 -16.89 -8.43 -7.22
C ASN A 379 -16.50 -7.84 -5.86
N GLU A 380 -17.41 -7.05 -5.28
CA GLU A 380 -17.22 -6.39 -3.99
C GLU A 380 -16.79 -7.35 -2.86
N ARG A 381 -17.32 -8.58 -2.86
CA ARG A 381 -16.98 -9.57 -1.83
C ARG A 381 -15.49 -9.92 -1.84
N PHE A 382 -14.87 -9.94 -3.01
CA PHE A 382 -13.42 -10.16 -3.13
C PHE A 382 -12.62 -9.02 -2.50
N LEU A 383 -13.02 -7.78 -2.74
CA LEU A 383 -12.39 -6.60 -2.12
C LEU A 383 -12.51 -6.62 -0.59
N ILE A 384 -13.70 -6.91 -0.07
CA ILE A 384 -13.95 -7.06 1.37
C ILE A 384 -13.09 -8.20 1.94
N HIS A 385 -12.93 -9.31 1.21
CA HIS A 385 -12.12 -10.44 1.64
C HIS A 385 -10.64 -10.09 1.75
N ILE A 386 -10.10 -9.35 0.77
CA ILE A 386 -8.73 -8.84 0.83
C ILE A 386 -8.56 -7.92 2.04
N GLN A 387 -9.45 -6.94 2.21
CA GLN A 387 -9.42 -6.02 3.33
C GLN A 387 -9.44 -6.79 4.66
N HIS A 388 -10.35 -7.76 4.82
CA HIS A 388 -10.40 -8.60 6.00
C HIS A 388 -9.06 -9.28 6.28
N HIS A 389 -8.40 -9.82 5.24
CA HIS A 389 -7.17 -10.56 5.41
C HIS A 389 -5.93 -9.70 5.66
N VAL A 390 -5.93 -8.42 5.26
CA VAL A 390 -4.92 -7.42 5.69
C VAL A 390 -4.88 -7.30 7.22
N TYR A 391 -6.02 -7.34 7.89
CA TYR A 391 -6.11 -7.20 9.35
C TYR A 391 -6.07 -8.55 10.10
N SER A 392 -6.53 -9.63 9.47
CA SER A 392 -6.73 -10.92 10.14
C SER A 392 -5.44 -11.55 10.64
N CYS A 393 -4.31 -11.26 9.99
CA CYS A 393 -3.06 -11.98 10.17
C CYS A 393 -3.23 -13.51 10.09
N GLN A 394 -4.21 -14.00 9.32
CA GLN A 394 -4.44 -15.43 9.10
C GLN A 394 -3.45 -16.01 8.09
N PHE A 395 -3.03 -15.19 7.13
CA PHE A 395 -2.09 -15.55 6.07
C PHE A 395 -0.83 -14.69 6.13
N GLY A 396 0.24 -15.15 5.49
CA GLY A 396 1.56 -14.52 5.54
C GLY A 396 1.74 -13.29 4.65
N ASN A 397 0.85 -13.06 3.69
CA ASN A 397 1.07 -12.11 2.58
C ASN A 397 1.27 -10.68 3.08
N PHE A 398 0.44 -10.23 4.01
CA PHE A 398 0.42 -8.86 4.53
C PHE A 398 1.21 -8.69 5.84
N LEU A 399 2.14 -9.60 6.15
CA LEU A 399 3.04 -9.46 7.30
C LEU A 399 4.27 -8.61 6.95
N CYS A 400 4.95 -8.12 7.99
CA CYS A 400 6.19 -7.34 7.90
C CYS A 400 6.02 -6.01 7.12
N ASN A 401 7.14 -5.34 6.84
CA ASN A 401 7.17 -4.05 6.13
C ASN A 401 7.93 -4.10 4.79
N SER A 402 8.61 -5.19 4.48
CA SER A 402 9.41 -5.33 3.27
C SER A 402 9.53 -6.79 2.83
N GLN A 403 9.92 -7.01 1.56
CA GLN A 403 10.25 -8.35 1.08
C GLN A 403 11.42 -8.96 1.86
N LYS A 404 12.41 -8.14 2.26
CA LYS A 404 13.56 -8.56 3.07
C LYS A 404 13.14 -9.16 4.41
N GLU A 405 12.35 -8.41 5.18
CA GLU A 405 11.86 -8.87 6.49
C GLU A 405 11.07 -10.18 6.37
N ARG A 406 10.26 -10.34 5.29
CA ARG A 406 9.54 -11.59 5.03
C ARG A 406 10.47 -12.77 4.75
N ARG A 407 11.55 -12.55 3.99
CA ARG A 407 12.55 -13.60 3.73
C ARG A 407 13.27 -14.01 5.01
N GLU A 408 13.72 -13.04 5.80
CA GLU A 408 14.37 -13.29 7.10
C GLU A 408 13.43 -14.04 8.06
N LEU A 409 12.13 -13.72 8.06
CA LEU A 409 11.14 -14.42 8.87
C LEU A 409 10.96 -15.89 8.44
N ASN A 410 10.93 -16.15 7.13
CA ASN A 410 10.78 -17.50 6.56
C ASN A 410 12.03 -18.37 6.75
N GLU A 411 13.23 -17.80 6.58
CA GLU A 411 14.52 -18.49 6.74
C GLU A 411 14.70 -19.04 8.17
N ASN A 412 14.08 -18.41 9.17
CA ASN A 412 14.04 -18.88 10.55
C ASN A 412 13.10 -20.08 10.78
N GLY A 413 12.70 -20.80 9.72
CA GLY A 413 11.88 -22.02 9.77
C GLY A 413 10.39 -21.78 10.00
N LYS A 414 9.93 -20.53 9.97
CA LYS A 414 8.54 -20.16 10.29
C LYS A 414 7.73 -20.10 9.00
N ARG A 415 6.98 -21.16 8.72
CA ARG A 415 6.20 -21.29 7.47
C ARG A 415 4.74 -20.95 7.72
N VAL A 416 4.21 -20.03 6.92
CA VAL A 416 2.81 -19.59 6.93
C VAL A 416 2.13 -19.96 5.61
N HIS A 417 0.79 -19.95 5.60
CA HIS A 417 0.00 -20.17 4.39
C HIS A 417 -0.22 -18.84 3.63
N SER A 418 -0.29 -18.90 2.31
CA SER A 418 -0.73 -17.78 1.47
C SER A 418 -2.26 -17.70 1.45
N SER A 419 -2.80 -16.48 1.31
CA SER A 419 -4.24 -16.19 1.24
C SER A 419 -4.90 -16.63 -0.05
#